data_AF-A0A8I3PDT2-F1
#
_entry.id   AF-A0A8I3PDT2-F1
#
_cell.length_a   1.000
_cell.length_b   1.000
_cell.length_c   1.000
_cell.angle_alpha   90.00
_cell.angle_beta   90.00
_cell.angle_gamma   90.00
#
_symmetry.space_group_name_H-M   'P 1'
#
loop_
_entity.id
_entity.type
_entity.pdbx_description
1 polymer ?
#
loop_
_entity_poly.entity_id
_entity_poly.type
_entity_poly.pdbx_seq_one_letter_code
_entity_poly.pdbx_strand_id
1 'polypeptide(L)'
;MSREENPASKPTPVQDMQGDGRWMSLHHRFVADSKDKEAKVVFIRDCLVQLMHQCEIWRDCLGYPPVCRALHSLLLRLLAQDQGQGIPLPEATP
;
A
#
# COMPACT_ATOMS: atom_id res chain seq x y z
N MET A 1 28.33 -20.81 17.69
CA MET A 1 27.27 -20.78 16.67
C MET A 1 26.85 -19.33 16.50
N SER A 2 27.51 -18.58 15.62
CA SER A 2 27.11 -17.22 15.27
C SER A 2 25.71 -17.28 14.66
N ARG A 3 24.76 -16.51 15.21
CA ARG A 3 23.43 -16.34 14.60
C ARG A 3 23.65 -15.72 13.22
N GLU A 4 23.49 -16.52 12.18
CA GLU A 4 23.53 -16.03 10.82
C GLU A 4 22.30 -15.12 10.62
N GLU A 5 22.56 -13.86 10.28
CA GLU A 5 21.54 -12.83 10.18
C GLU A 5 20.70 -13.07 8.92
N ASN A 6 19.38 -12.83 8.99
CA ASN A 6 18.49 -13.08 7.87
C ASN A 6 18.91 -12.19 6.66
N PRO A 7 19.29 -12.78 5.51
CA PRO A 7 19.73 -12.01 4.35
C PRO A 7 18.63 -11.09 3.80
N ALA A 8 17.35 -11.47 3.96
CA ALA A 8 16.22 -10.65 3.50
C ALA A 8 16.01 -9.37 4.34
N SER A 9 16.57 -9.31 5.54
CA SER A 9 16.55 -8.09 6.37
C SER A 9 17.80 -7.21 6.20
N LYS A 10 18.79 -7.65 5.43
CA LYS A 10 20.01 -6.88 5.17
C LYS A 10 19.79 -5.96 3.96
N PRO A 11 19.68 -4.64 4.16
CA PRO A 11 19.42 -3.71 3.05
C PRO A 11 20.61 -3.73 2.09
N THR A 12 20.36 -4.12 0.85
CA THR A 12 21.39 -4.25 -0.18
C THR A 12 20.82 -3.75 -1.51
N PRO A 13 21.50 -2.83 -2.22
CA PRO A 13 21.06 -2.40 -3.54
C PRO A 13 21.17 -3.55 -4.54
N VAL A 14 20.34 -3.52 -5.59
CA VAL A 14 20.41 -4.53 -6.65
C VAL A 14 21.66 -4.27 -7.48
N GLN A 15 22.54 -5.28 -7.57
CA GLN A 15 23.71 -5.23 -8.44
C GLN A 15 23.27 -5.28 -9.89
N ASP A 16 23.82 -4.37 -10.71
CA ASP A 16 23.52 -4.32 -12.13
C ASP A 16 24.32 -5.38 -12.90
N MET A 17 23.67 -6.51 -13.18
CA MET A 17 24.26 -7.61 -13.94
C MET A 17 24.13 -7.42 -15.45
N GLN A 18 23.30 -6.47 -15.89
CA GLN A 18 23.00 -6.20 -17.31
C GLN A 18 23.78 -5.01 -17.87
N GLY A 19 24.27 -4.11 -17.01
CA GLY A 19 25.06 -2.93 -17.37
C GLY A 19 24.22 -1.75 -17.88
N ASP A 20 22.89 -1.79 -17.70
CA ASP A 20 21.97 -0.77 -18.20
C ASP A 20 21.58 0.29 -17.15
N GLY A 21 22.01 0.11 -15.90
CA GLY A 21 21.82 1.06 -14.80
C GLY A 21 20.36 1.34 -14.45
N ARG A 22 19.40 0.52 -14.90
CA ARG A 22 17.95 0.82 -14.75
C ARG A 22 17.52 0.93 -13.30
N TRP A 23 18.00 0.04 -12.44
CA TRP A 23 17.62 0.03 -11.03
C TRP A 23 18.06 1.31 -10.30
N MET A 24 19.32 1.71 -10.46
CA MET A 24 19.84 2.95 -9.87
C MET A 24 19.19 4.21 -10.47
N SER A 25 18.94 4.21 -11.77
CA SER A 25 18.26 5.32 -12.44
C SER A 25 16.83 5.53 -11.88
N LEU A 26 16.11 4.43 -11.64
CA LEU A 26 14.78 4.47 -11.04
C LEU A 26 14.84 4.95 -9.58
N HIS A 27 15.80 4.45 -8.79
CA HIS A 27 16.02 4.88 -7.41
C HIS A 27 16.27 6.39 -7.33
N HIS A 28 17.18 6.93 -8.15
CA HIS A 28 17.47 8.37 -8.19
C HIS A 28 16.24 9.21 -8.57
N ARG A 29 15.42 8.72 -9.51
CA ARG A 29 14.17 9.40 -9.87
C ARG A 29 13.22 9.49 -8.68
N PHE A 30 13.06 8.43 -7.90
CA PHE A 30 12.21 8.46 -6.70
C PHE A 30 12.75 9.39 -5.60
N VAL A 31 14.08 9.46 -5.44
CA VAL A 31 14.72 10.41 -4.51
C VAL A 31 14.53 11.86 -4.97
N ALA A 32 14.51 12.12 -6.28
CA ALA A 32 14.20 13.46 -6.81
C ALA A 32 12.71 13.79 -6.63
N ASP A 33 11.83 12.86 -7.02
CA ASP A 33 10.37 13.02 -6.86
C ASP A 33 9.96 13.32 -5.41
N SER A 34 10.64 12.73 -4.43
CA SER A 34 10.35 12.98 -3.00
C SER A 34 10.81 14.34 -2.50
N LYS A 35 11.78 14.99 -3.18
CA LYS A 35 12.20 16.37 -2.86
C LYS A 35 11.20 17.39 -3.39
N ASP A 36 10.60 17.11 -4.54
CA ASP A 36 9.76 18.07 -5.25
C ASP A 36 8.26 17.92 -4.93
N LYS A 37 7.84 16.77 -4.37
CA LYS A 37 6.42 16.46 -4.13
C LYS A 37 6.10 16.25 -2.65
N GLU A 38 5.11 16.97 -2.12
CA GLU A 38 4.53 16.72 -0.80
C GLU A 38 3.46 15.61 -0.83
N ALA A 39 3.88 14.39 -1.16
CA ALA A 39 2.98 13.25 -1.19
C ALA A 39 2.40 12.95 0.20
N LYS A 40 1.07 12.76 0.29
CA LYS A 40 0.41 12.31 1.53
C LYS A 40 0.53 10.81 1.76
N VAL A 41 0.69 10.04 0.68
CA VAL A 41 0.85 8.58 0.70
C VAL A 41 1.91 8.20 -0.31
N VAL A 42 2.87 7.35 0.09
CA VAL A 42 3.93 6.80 -0.76
C VAL A 42 3.82 5.28 -0.77
N PHE A 43 3.83 4.69 -1.97
CA PHE A 43 3.80 3.24 -2.16
C PHE A 43 5.19 2.77 -2.59
N ILE A 44 5.76 1.79 -1.87
CA ILE A 44 7.10 1.22 -2.13
C ILE A 44 6.97 -0.31 -2.18
N ARG A 45 7.20 -0.92 -3.34
CA ARG A 45 7.10 -2.36 -3.59
C ARG A 45 7.74 -2.76 -4.92
N ASP A 46 7.57 -4.03 -5.27
CA ASP A 46 7.93 -4.69 -6.52
C ASP A 46 7.06 -4.29 -7.74
N CYS A 47 7.18 -5.08 -8.80
CA CYS A 47 6.50 -4.88 -10.08
C CYS A 47 4.97 -4.83 -9.96
N LEU A 48 4.34 -5.43 -8.94
CA LEU A 48 2.88 -5.37 -8.81
C LEU A 48 2.40 -3.96 -8.51
N VAL A 49 3.09 -3.21 -7.66
CA VAL A 49 2.77 -1.80 -7.42
C VAL A 49 3.13 -0.93 -8.62
N GLN A 50 4.22 -1.23 -9.31
CA GLN A 50 4.57 -0.54 -10.54
C GLN A 50 3.53 -0.74 -11.65
N LEU A 51 2.95 -1.94 -11.75
CA LEU A 51 1.90 -2.27 -12.70
C LEU A 51 0.57 -1.63 -12.30
N MET A 52 0.24 -1.57 -11.00
CA MET A 52 -0.94 -0.86 -10.52
C MET A 52 -0.96 0.61 -10.97
N HIS A 53 0.18 1.31 -10.93
CA HIS A 53 0.29 2.68 -11.43
C HIS A 53 -0.01 2.81 -12.95
N GLN A 54 0.19 1.75 -13.72
CA GLN A 54 -0.08 1.72 -15.17
C GLN A 54 -1.51 1.32 -15.50
N CYS A 55 -2.24 0.72 -14.56
CA CYS A 55 -3.64 0.36 -14.72
C CYS A 55 -4.56 1.56 -14.48
N GLU A 56 -5.65 1.64 -15.25
CA GLU A 56 -6.64 2.73 -15.18
C GLU A 56 -7.29 2.84 -13.80
N ILE A 57 -7.34 1.72 -13.07
CA ILE A 57 -7.79 1.60 -11.68
C ILE A 57 -7.04 2.58 -10.75
N TRP A 58 -5.76 2.89 -11.00
CA TRP A 58 -5.03 3.88 -10.19
C TRP A 58 -5.61 5.28 -10.34
N ARG A 59 -6.00 5.66 -11.56
CA ARG A 59 -6.62 6.97 -11.82
C ARG A 59 -8.03 7.04 -11.21
N ASP A 60 -8.79 5.94 -11.29
CA ASP A 60 -10.19 5.92 -10.84
C ASP A 60 -10.37 5.68 -9.34
N CYS A 61 -9.46 4.92 -8.70
CA CYS A 61 -9.54 4.61 -7.27
C CYS A 61 -8.71 5.54 -6.38
N LEU A 62 -7.62 6.13 -6.90
CA LEU A 62 -6.70 6.94 -6.10
C LEU A 62 -6.60 8.40 -6.59
N GLY A 63 -7.23 8.71 -7.73
CA GLY A 63 -7.28 10.06 -8.30
C GLY A 63 -8.27 11.00 -7.62
N TYR A 64 -9.51 10.61 -7.31
CA TYR A 64 -10.54 11.44 -6.62
C TYR A 64 -11.77 10.55 -6.21
N PRO A 65 -12.76 11.00 -5.39
CA PRO A 65 -13.00 10.47 -4.04
C PRO A 65 -14.18 9.46 -3.80
N PRO A 66 -15.07 9.08 -4.73
CA PRO A 66 -16.24 8.28 -4.36
C PRO A 66 -15.86 6.85 -3.93
N VAL A 67 -14.85 6.25 -4.55
CA VAL A 67 -14.41 4.88 -4.20
C VAL A 67 -13.67 4.87 -2.86
N CYS A 68 -12.79 5.83 -2.57
CA CYS A 68 -12.16 5.94 -1.25
C CYS A 68 -13.19 6.21 -0.15
N ARG A 69 -14.23 7.01 -0.39
CA ARG A 69 -15.31 7.22 0.58
C ARG A 69 -16.15 5.96 0.77
N ALA A 70 -16.48 5.25 -0.31
CA ALA A 70 -17.22 3.99 -0.24
C ALA A 70 -16.42 2.90 0.48
N LEU A 71 -15.13 2.78 0.16
CA LEU A 71 -14.22 1.81 0.76
C LEU A 71 -13.91 2.16 2.22
N HIS A 72 -13.70 3.43 2.54
CA HIS A 72 -13.53 3.90 3.92
C HIS A 72 -14.82 3.68 4.74
N SER A 73 -15.99 3.97 4.16
CA SER A 73 -17.29 3.67 4.80
C SER A 73 -17.50 2.17 5.02
N LEU A 74 -17.14 1.33 4.05
CA LEU A 74 -17.22 -0.13 4.17
C LEU A 74 -16.24 -0.65 5.24
N LEU A 75 -15.02 -0.13 5.28
CA LEU A 75 -14.02 -0.49 6.28
C LEU A 75 -14.48 -0.09 7.68
N LEU A 76 -15.01 1.12 7.87
CA LEU A 76 -15.56 1.57 9.15
C LEU A 76 -16.76 0.71 9.59
N ARG A 77 -17.63 0.31 8.66
CA ARG A 77 -18.75 -0.60 8.97
C ARG A 77 -18.28 -1.99 9.39
N LEU A 78 -17.29 -2.54 8.70
CA LEU A 78 -16.71 -3.85 9.05
C LEU A 78 -15.99 -3.80 10.41
N LEU A 79 -15.27 -2.71 10.69
CA LEU A 79 -14.65 -2.48 12.00
C LEU A 79 -15.69 -2.27 13.10
N ALA A 80 -16.81 -1.61 12.81
CA ALA A 80 -17.92 -1.47 13.75
C ALA A 80 -18.67 -2.79 14.00
N GLN A 81 -18.70 -3.70 13.03
CA GLN A 81 -19.22 -5.06 13.21
C GLN A 81 -18.32 -5.93 14.10
N ASP A 82 -17.01 -5.67 14.10
CA ASP A 82 -16.03 -6.38 14.93
C ASP A 82 -16.10 -5.98 16.42
N GLN A 83 -16.59 -4.77 16.73
CA GLN A 83 -16.71 -4.25 18.11
C GLN A 83 -18.02 -4.61 18.82
N GLY A 84 -18.71 -5.67 18.39
CA GLY A 84 -19.73 -6.35 19.20
C GLY A 84 -20.87 -5.46 19.70
N GLN A 85 -21.79 -5.05 18.82
CA GLN A 85 -23.17 -4.79 19.25
C GLN A 85 -24.02 -5.99 18.86
N GLY A 86 -24.23 -6.88 19.82
CA GLY A 86 -25.22 -7.95 19.72
C GLY A 86 -26.57 -7.35 19.34
N ILE A 87 -27.22 -7.97 18.36
CA ILE A 87 -28.61 -7.69 18.01
C ILE A 87 -29.45 -7.82 19.29
N PRO A 88 -30.20 -6.80 19.73
CA PRO A 88 -31.20 -7.01 20.77
C PRO A 88 -32.27 -7.91 20.19
N LEU A 89 -32.38 -9.13 20.71
CA LEU A 89 -33.49 -10.03 20.44
C LEU A 89 -34.78 -9.28 20.82
N PRO A 90 -35.81 -9.20 19.95
CA PRO A 90 -37.07 -8.59 20.34
C PRO A 90 -37.65 -9.38 21.52
N GLU A 91 -37.85 -8.66 22.63
CA GLU A 91 -38.45 -9.16 23.85
C GLU A 91 -39.82 -9.78 23.51
N ALA A 92 -39.90 -11.12 23.60
CA ALA A 92 -41.17 -11.81 23.58
C ALA A 92 -41.86 -11.51 24.91
N THR A 93 -42.78 -10.56 24.89
CA THR A 93 -43.68 -10.25 26.00
C THR A 93 -45.12 -10.65 25.64
N PRO A 94 -45.95 -10.93 26.66
CA PRO A 94 -46.40 -12.29 27.00
C PRO A 94 -47.73 -12.73 26.37
#